data_AF-A0A2V9AKH8-F1
#
_entry.id   AF-A0A2V9AKH8-F1
#
_cell.length_a   1.000
_cell.length_b   1.000
_cell.length_c   1.000
_cell.angle_alpha   90.00
_cell.angle_beta   90.00
_cell.angle_gamma   90.00
#
_symmetry.space_group_name_H-M   'P 1'
#
loop_
_entity.id
_entity.type
_entity.pdbx_description
1 polymer ?
#
loop_
_entity_poly.entity_id
_entity_poly.type
_entity_poly.pdbx_seq_one_letter_code
_entity_poly.pdbx_strand_id
1 'polypeptide(L)'
;MPVRAVALKEEGTHPPSEGVLARFAEVRPVRSLKDLEKVKEERPDIVLMDVRMPQVDGKEVVEVLRQTRPAPVLVLFDSKMQPATLLKHLNSLGTLKTTRHGRSRSLSQVVRLLGVSQEVLSRILNVSARTAHRWLKGTRPRRTRELERLFEIVALLEQTLPNDQAIRSYLCHTNPALQGEKPIDLLIGREFDRVSADLRAVQEGVYV
;
A
#
# COMPACT_ATOMS: atom_id res chain seq x y z
N MET A 1 19.88 12.62 3.82
CA MET A 1 18.70 12.38 4.68
C MET A 1 17.60 11.73 3.84
N PRO A 2 16.76 10.86 4.40
CA PRO A 2 15.59 10.36 3.68
C PRO A 2 14.61 11.50 3.44
N VAL A 3 14.13 11.64 2.19
CA VAL A 3 13.11 12.63 1.80
C VAL A 3 11.78 12.26 2.47
N ARG A 4 11.16 13.21 3.17
CA ARG A 4 9.86 13.04 3.82
C ARG A 4 8.77 13.61 2.93
N ALA A 5 7.89 12.74 2.46
CA ALA A 5 6.78 13.12 1.60
C ALA A 5 5.44 12.85 2.29
N VAL A 6 4.51 13.80 2.17
CA VAL A 6 3.12 13.69 2.67
C VAL A 6 2.16 13.87 1.50
N ALA A 7 1.13 13.04 1.40
CA ALA A 7 0.07 13.17 0.41
C ALA A 7 -1.20 13.71 1.06
N LEU A 8 -1.67 14.86 0.61
CA LEU A 8 -2.91 15.49 1.07
C LEU A 8 -4.04 15.10 0.12
N LYS A 9 -5.12 14.56 0.70
CA LYS A 9 -6.33 14.19 -0.02
C LYS A 9 -7.57 14.47 0.81
N GLU A 10 -8.74 14.52 0.17
CA GLU A 10 -10.01 14.51 0.90
C GLU A 10 -10.32 13.11 1.45
N GLU A 11 -11.05 13.04 2.56
CA GLU A 11 -11.58 11.79 3.09
C GLU A 11 -12.63 11.18 2.13
N GLY A 12 -12.55 9.86 1.88
CA GLY A 12 -13.47 9.17 0.97
C GLY A 12 -13.04 9.12 -0.51
N THR A 13 -11.87 9.66 -0.85
CA THR A 13 -11.27 9.54 -2.19
C THR A 13 -11.04 8.08 -2.60
N HIS A 14 -11.24 7.77 -3.89
CA HIS A 14 -11.16 6.41 -4.46
C HIS A 14 -9.95 5.58 -3.96
N PRO A 15 -10.17 4.34 -3.49
CA PRO A 15 -9.12 3.48 -2.90
C PRO A 15 -7.87 3.23 -3.78
N PRO A 16 -7.99 3.07 -5.13
CA PRO A 16 -6.83 2.78 -5.97
C PRO A 16 -5.77 3.89 -6.01
N SER A 17 -6.19 5.16 -6.00
CA SER A 17 -5.28 6.30 -6.02
C SER A 17 -4.54 6.47 -4.69
N GLU A 18 -5.21 6.17 -3.57
CA GLU A 18 -4.59 6.16 -2.25
C GLU A 18 -3.48 5.10 -2.13
N GLY A 19 -3.72 3.89 -2.65
CA GLY A 19 -2.71 2.83 -2.69
C GLY A 19 -1.45 3.27 -3.43
N VAL A 20 -1.59 3.99 -4.55
CA VAL A 20 -0.47 4.55 -5.30
C VAL A 20 0.24 5.66 -4.52
N LEU A 21 -0.49 6.60 -3.92
CA LEU A 21 0.11 7.70 -3.14
C LEU A 21 0.87 7.21 -1.92
N ALA A 22 0.32 6.21 -1.22
CA ALA A 22 0.96 5.58 -0.07
C ALA A 22 2.35 5.02 -0.39
N ARG A 23 2.58 4.61 -1.65
CA ARG A 23 3.89 4.14 -2.12
C ARG A 23 4.96 5.21 -2.09
N PHE A 24 4.63 6.49 -2.08
CA PHE A 24 5.59 7.59 -2.20
C PHE A 24 5.55 8.54 -1.00
N ALA A 25 4.44 8.58 -0.27
CA ALA A 25 4.21 9.54 0.79
C ALA A 25 3.27 8.97 1.88
N GLU A 26 3.33 9.52 3.08
CA GLU A 26 2.32 9.24 4.10
C GLU A 26 1.02 9.97 3.75
N VAL A 27 -0.07 9.23 3.59
CA VAL A 27 -1.36 9.80 3.19
C VAL A 27 -2.06 10.44 4.39
N ARG A 28 -2.53 11.68 4.22
CA ARG A 28 -3.20 12.49 5.23
C ARG A 28 -4.54 13.00 4.67
N PRO A 29 -5.66 12.64 5.31
CA PRO A 29 -6.94 13.27 4.98
C PRO A 29 -6.95 14.72 5.45
N VAL A 30 -7.44 15.62 4.62
CA VAL A 30 -7.63 17.04 4.91
C VAL A 30 -9.10 17.38 4.70
N ARG A 31 -9.74 17.89 5.75
CA ARG A 31 -11.14 18.35 5.72
C ARG A 31 -11.24 19.87 5.86
N SER A 32 -10.22 20.49 6.43
CA SER A 32 -10.14 21.94 6.64
C SER A 32 -8.69 22.41 6.68
N LEU A 33 -8.46 23.72 6.54
CA LEU A 33 -7.13 24.30 6.67
C LEU A 33 -6.47 24.03 8.04
N LYS A 34 -7.25 23.76 9.10
CA LYS A 34 -6.71 23.40 10.42
C LYS A 34 -5.94 22.08 10.42
N ASP A 35 -6.28 21.16 9.52
CA ASP A 35 -5.59 19.87 9.40
C ASP A 35 -4.16 20.04 8.87
N LEU A 36 -3.86 21.17 8.22
CA LEU A 36 -2.53 21.49 7.71
C LEU A 36 -1.53 21.89 8.79
N GLU A 37 -1.97 22.30 9.99
CA GLU A 37 -1.05 22.69 11.06
C GLU A 37 -0.14 21.53 11.48
N LYS A 38 -0.69 20.30 11.58
CA LYS A 38 0.10 19.10 11.85
C LYS A 38 1.10 18.81 10.73
N VAL A 39 0.69 19.02 9.48
CA VAL A 39 1.57 18.83 8.31
C VAL A 39 2.73 19.83 8.33
N LYS A 40 2.47 21.08 8.74
CA LYS A 40 3.51 22.11 8.89
C LYS A 40 4.51 21.76 9.99
N GLU A 41 4.02 21.26 11.14
CA GLU A 41 4.87 20.82 12.25
C GLU A 41 5.81 19.68 11.86
N GLU A 42 5.34 18.75 11.03
CA GLU A 42 6.15 17.63 10.51
C GLU A 42 7.27 18.09 9.55
N ARG A 43 7.16 19.29 8.97
CA ARG A 43 8.11 19.88 8.01
C ARG A 43 8.46 18.93 6.85
N PRO A 44 7.49 18.47 6.05
CA PRO A 44 7.78 17.59 4.92
C PRO A 44 8.69 18.28 3.91
N ASP A 45 9.50 17.48 3.20
CA ASP A 45 10.31 17.94 2.07
C ASP A 45 9.45 18.03 0.80
N ILE A 46 8.45 17.15 0.66
CA ILE A 46 7.54 17.09 -0.48
C ILE A 46 6.09 16.95 0.00
N VAL A 47 5.18 17.68 -0.64
CA VAL A 47 3.74 17.51 -0.48
C VAL A 47 3.13 17.12 -1.82
N LEU A 48 2.52 15.94 -1.88
CA LEU A 48 1.64 15.53 -2.99
C LEU A 48 0.24 16.05 -2.69
N MET A 49 -0.32 16.91 -3.53
CA MET A 49 -1.64 17.50 -3.30
C MET A 49 -2.60 17.15 -4.43
N ASP A 50 -3.77 16.65 -4.07
CA ASP A 50 -4.87 16.48 -5.00
C ASP A 50 -5.40 17.86 -5.43
N VAL A 51 -5.49 18.09 -6.74
CA VAL A 51 -6.05 19.33 -7.29
C VAL A 51 -7.56 19.37 -7.27
N ARG A 52 -8.22 18.22 -7.08
CA ARG A 52 -9.69 18.09 -7.07
C ARG A 52 -10.24 17.86 -5.67
N MET A 53 -9.88 18.74 -4.73
CA MET A 53 -10.52 18.82 -3.43
C MET A 53 -11.74 19.77 -3.49
N PRO A 54 -12.97 19.31 -3.19
CA PRO A 54 -14.18 20.13 -3.23
C PRO A 54 -14.39 20.96 -1.95
N GLN A 55 -13.86 20.54 -0.80
CA GLN A 55 -14.08 21.19 0.50
C GLN A 55 -13.03 22.24 0.84
N VAL A 56 -11.79 22.08 0.36
CA VAL A 56 -10.67 22.97 0.67
C VAL A 56 -10.06 23.43 -0.64
N ASP A 57 -9.94 24.74 -0.82
CA ASP A 57 -9.30 25.30 -2.02
C ASP A 57 -7.80 24.97 -1.98
N GLY A 58 -7.34 24.21 -2.98
CA GLY A 58 -5.92 23.86 -3.12
C GLY A 58 -4.99 25.09 -3.13
N LYS A 59 -5.47 26.27 -3.56
CA LYS A 59 -4.70 27.52 -3.49
C LYS A 59 -4.43 27.96 -2.06
N GLU A 60 -5.43 27.91 -1.19
CA GLU A 60 -5.29 28.24 0.23
C GLU A 60 -4.29 27.28 0.90
N VAL A 61 -4.33 25.99 0.53
CA VAL A 61 -3.35 25.01 0.99
C VAL A 61 -1.92 25.37 0.55
N VAL A 62 -1.73 25.79 -0.70
CA VAL A 62 -0.42 26.24 -1.19
C VAL A 62 0.09 27.44 -0.40
N GLU A 63 -0.77 28.43 -0.13
CA GLU A 63 -0.40 29.62 0.64
C GLU A 63 0.04 29.25 2.06
N VAL A 64 -0.74 28.39 2.73
CA VAL A 64 -0.42 27.89 4.07
C VAL A 64 0.91 27.14 4.09
N LEU A 65 1.16 26.25 3.12
CA LEU A 65 2.39 25.46 3.07
C LEU A 65 3.62 26.33 2.75
N ARG A 66 3.47 27.36 1.92
CA ARG A 66 4.55 28.32 1.58
C ARG A 66 5.01 29.17 2.77
N GLN A 67 4.18 29.32 3.80
CA GLN A 67 4.58 30.00 5.03
C GLN A 67 5.58 29.18 5.86
N THR A 68 5.67 27.87 5.62
CA THR A 68 6.65 26.99 6.27
C THR A 68 8.05 27.27 5.74
N ARG A 69 9.08 27.21 6.61
CA ARG A 69 10.48 27.36 6.21
C ARG A 69 11.34 26.17 6.68
N PRO A 70 12.05 25.46 5.76
CA PRO A 70 11.96 25.61 4.31
C PRO A 70 10.58 25.21 3.78
N ALA A 71 10.15 25.82 2.66
CA ALA A 71 8.88 25.47 2.05
C ALA A 71 8.99 24.10 1.34
N PRO A 72 7.99 23.21 1.48
CA PRO A 72 8.00 21.92 0.80
C PRO A 72 7.89 22.08 -0.72
N VAL A 73 8.44 21.12 -1.47
CA VAL A 73 8.15 20.99 -2.90
C VAL A 73 6.72 20.47 -3.07
N LEU A 74 5.89 21.20 -3.81
CA LEU A 74 4.50 20.82 -4.06
C LEU A 74 4.37 20.08 -5.40
N VAL A 75 3.80 18.88 -5.37
CA VAL A 75 3.48 18.09 -6.56
C VAL A 75 1.97 17.95 -6.65
N LEU A 76 1.39 18.44 -7.74
CA LEU A 76 -0.04 18.40 -7.98
C LEU A 76 -0.41 17.13 -8.73
N PHE A 77 -1.46 16.45 -8.30
CA PHE A 77 -2.03 15.31 -9.01
C PHE A 77 -3.54 15.38 -9.05
N ASP A 78 -4.14 14.59 -9.92
CA ASP A 78 -5.58 14.49 -10.08
C ASP A 78 -6.07 13.14 -9.55
N SER A 79 -6.90 13.14 -8.50
CA SER A 79 -7.42 11.91 -7.90
C SER A 79 -8.31 11.05 -8.79
N LYS A 80 -8.93 11.58 -9.85
CA LYS A 80 -9.67 10.74 -10.82
C LYS A 80 -8.78 10.20 -11.94
N MET A 81 -7.48 10.47 -11.92
CA MET A 81 -6.55 9.84 -12.84
C MET A 81 -6.53 8.33 -12.62
N GLN A 82 -6.42 7.57 -13.71
CA GLN A 82 -6.18 6.13 -13.66
C GLN A 82 -4.93 5.84 -12.79
N PRO A 83 -5.00 4.89 -11.84
CA PRO A 83 -3.91 4.59 -10.92
C PRO A 83 -2.58 4.28 -11.60
N ALA A 84 -2.62 3.55 -12.72
CA ALA A 84 -1.43 3.25 -13.52
C ALA A 84 -0.75 4.53 -14.07
N THR A 85 -1.53 5.51 -14.50
CA THR A 85 -1.02 6.80 -14.97
C THR A 85 -0.44 7.62 -13.83
N LEU A 86 -1.11 7.67 -12.68
CA LEU A 86 -0.59 8.33 -11.47
C LEU A 86 0.75 7.71 -11.05
N LEU A 87 0.83 6.38 -11.03
CA LEU A 87 2.04 5.65 -10.71
C LEU A 87 3.18 5.96 -11.69
N LYS A 88 2.91 5.98 -13.00
CA LYS A 88 3.89 6.32 -14.03
C LYS A 88 4.42 7.74 -13.85
N HIS A 89 3.53 8.71 -13.60
CA HIS A 89 3.93 10.09 -13.31
C HIS A 89 4.80 10.18 -12.06
N LEU A 90 4.38 9.59 -10.93
CA LEU A 90 5.15 9.66 -9.69
C LEU A 90 6.52 8.97 -9.80
N ASN A 91 6.61 7.83 -10.50
CA ASN A 91 7.90 7.17 -10.78
C ASN A 91 8.84 8.03 -11.62
N SER A 92 8.31 8.84 -12.56
CA SER A 92 9.12 9.72 -13.40
C SER A 92 9.78 10.87 -12.63
N LEU A 93 9.26 11.21 -11.45
CA LEU A 93 9.75 12.35 -10.67
C LEU A 93 11.13 12.12 -10.04
N GLY A 94 11.64 10.87 -10.00
CA GLY A 94 13.00 10.47 -9.61
C GLY A 94 13.42 10.72 -8.16
N THR A 95 12.95 11.82 -7.57
CA THR A 95 13.16 12.31 -6.21
C THR A 95 12.30 11.55 -5.20
N LEU A 96 11.10 11.14 -5.61
CA LEU A 96 10.21 10.31 -4.83
C LEU A 96 10.60 8.84 -5.01
N LYS A 97 11.54 8.38 -4.19
CA LYS A 97 11.74 6.94 -4.06
C LYS A 97 10.50 6.37 -3.39
N THR A 98 9.97 5.27 -3.93
CA THR A 98 8.90 4.56 -3.24
C THR A 98 9.33 4.35 -1.79
N THR A 99 8.49 4.79 -0.86
CA THR A 99 8.58 4.41 0.54
C THR A 99 8.52 2.89 0.52
N ARG A 100 9.69 2.25 0.54
CA ARG A 100 9.80 0.83 0.87
C ARG A 100 9.02 0.73 2.16
N HIS A 101 7.83 0.14 2.10
CA HIS A 101 6.92 0.01 3.24
C HIS A 101 7.67 -0.80 4.30
N GLY A 102 8.43 -0.07 5.10
CA GLY A 102 9.41 -0.55 6.04
C GLY A 102 8.82 -0.70 7.42
N ARG A 103 7.50 -0.85 7.53
CA ARG A 103 6.93 -1.62 8.62
C ARG A 103 6.61 -2.99 8.05
N SER A 104 7.58 -3.90 8.14
CA SER A 104 7.30 -5.32 8.00
C SER A 104 6.16 -5.63 8.99
N ARG A 105 4.96 -5.90 8.48
CA ARG A 105 3.81 -6.29 9.32
C ARG A 105 4.28 -7.46 10.19
N SER A 106 3.88 -7.47 11.45
CA SER A 106 4.14 -8.67 12.26
C SER A 106 3.45 -9.85 11.62
N LEU A 107 4.02 -11.06 11.76
CA LEU A 107 3.43 -12.25 11.16
C LEU A 107 1.98 -12.47 11.66
N SER A 108 1.69 -12.07 12.89
CA SER A 108 0.35 -12.12 13.49
C SER A 108 -0.62 -11.10 12.86
N GLN A 109 -0.15 -9.97 12.34
CA GLN A 109 -0.96 -9.08 11.50
C GLN A 109 -1.21 -9.69 10.13
N VAL A 110 -0.20 -10.32 9.51
CA VAL A 110 -0.37 -11.02 8.23
C VAL A 110 -1.42 -12.12 8.32
N VAL A 111 -1.38 -12.96 9.35
CA VAL A 111 -2.38 -14.01 9.57
C VAL A 111 -3.79 -13.44 9.67
N ARG A 112 -3.96 -12.34 10.43
CA ARG A 112 -5.25 -11.67 10.58
C ARG A 112 -5.73 -11.06 9.27
N LEU A 113 -4.86 -10.42 8.50
CA LEU A 113 -5.20 -9.86 7.20
C LEU A 113 -5.70 -10.94 6.25
N LEU A 114 -4.89 -11.99 6.06
CA LEU A 114 -5.18 -13.08 5.12
C LEU A 114 -6.37 -13.95 5.58
N GLY A 115 -6.73 -13.92 6.87
CA GLY A 115 -7.82 -14.72 7.42
C GLY A 115 -7.49 -16.22 7.46
N VAL A 116 -6.21 -16.58 7.63
CA VAL A 116 -5.73 -17.96 7.55
C VAL A 116 -5.48 -18.56 8.94
N SER A 117 -5.51 -19.90 9.05
CA SER A 117 -5.09 -20.58 10.27
C SER A 117 -3.57 -20.66 10.39
N GLN A 118 -3.09 -21.06 11.57
CA GLN A 118 -1.66 -21.31 11.80
C GLN A 118 -1.14 -22.46 10.92
N GLU A 119 -1.96 -23.48 10.67
CA GLU A 119 -1.64 -24.62 9.81
C GLU A 119 -1.51 -24.19 8.34
N VAL A 120 -2.37 -23.31 7.87
CA VAL A 120 -2.26 -22.76 6.52
C VAL A 120 -0.99 -21.92 6.39
N LEU A 121 -0.71 -21.05 7.36
CA LEU A 121 0.51 -20.25 7.37
C LEU A 121 1.77 -21.13 7.33
N SER A 122 1.82 -22.21 8.11
CA SER A 122 2.99 -23.09 8.17
C SER A 122 3.27 -23.76 6.83
N ARG A 123 2.22 -24.14 6.08
CA ARG A 123 2.31 -24.66 4.71
C ARG A 123 2.84 -23.62 3.73
N ILE A 124 2.27 -22.42 3.73
CA ILE A 124 2.72 -21.30 2.88
C ILE A 124 4.21 -21.00 3.12
N LEU A 125 4.63 -20.97 4.39
CA LEU A 125 6.00 -20.66 4.77
C LEU A 125 6.97 -21.84 4.65
N ASN A 126 6.48 -23.04 4.32
CA ASN A 126 7.26 -24.27 4.29
C ASN A 126 8.04 -24.54 5.60
N VAL A 127 7.36 -24.38 6.74
CA VAL A 127 7.92 -24.62 8.07
C VAL A 127 7.02 -25.53 8.90
N SER A 128 7.57 -26.13 9.95
CA SER A 128 6.74 -26.89 10.89
C SER A 128 5.69 -26.00 11.58
N ALA A 129 4.54 -26.57 11.93
CA ALA A 129 3.50 -25.88 12.70
C ALA A 129 4.05 -25.29 14.02
N ARG A 130 5.00 -26.00 14.65
CA ARG A 130 5.69 -25.52 15.87
C ARG A 130 6.53 -24.27 15.61
N THR A 131 7.23 -24.21 14.48
CA THR A 131 8.01 -23.03 14.06
C THR A 131 7.08 -21.84 13.85
N ALA A 132 6.01 -22.02 13.07
CA ALA A 132 5.02 -20.99 12.81
C ALA A 132 4.38 -20.47 14.12
N HIS A 133 3.99 -21.37 15.04
CA HIS A 133 3.45 -21.01 16.35
C HIS A 133 4.39 -20.11 17.14
N ARG A 134 5.68 -20.49 17.24
CA ARG A 134 6.70 -19.71 17.96
C ARG A 134 6.85 -18.32 17.38
N TRP A 135 6.82 -18.19 16.05
CA TRP A 135 6.92 -16.90 15.39
C TRP A 135 5.71 -16.00 15.66
N LEU A 136 4.50 -16.57 15.64
CA LEU A 136 3.27 -15.84 15.97
C LEU A 136 3.22 -15.39 17.45
N LYS A 137 3.90 -16.11 18.34
CA LYS A 137 4.09 -15.75 19.76
C LYS A 137 5.20 -14.73 20.02
N GLY A 138 5.85 -14.21 18.97
CA GLY A 138 6.84 -13.13 19.10
C GLY A 138 8.30 -13.56 18.97
N THR A 139 8.58 -14.83 18.69
CA THR A 139 9.95 -15.22 18.28
C THR A 139 10.24 -14.59 16.92
N ARG A 140 11.36 -13.88 16.79
CA ARG A 140 11.75 -13.28 15.51
C ARG A 140 11.93 -14.38 14.44
N PRO A 141 11.21 -14.30 13.31
CA PRO A 141 11.38 -15.26 12.21
C PRO A 141 12.79 -15.24 11.64
N ARG A 142 13.28 -16.41 11.18
CA ARG A 142 14.42 -16.45 10.27
C ARG A 142 13.97 -15.87 8.91
N ARG A 143 14.85 -15.14 8.23
CA ARG A 143 14.57 -14.71 6.85
C ARG A 143 14.69 -15.92 5.94
N THR A 144 13.55 -16.41 5.47
CA THR A 144 13.44 -17.44 4.44
C THR A 144 12.88 -16.83 3.17
N ARG A 145 13.11 -17.48 2.03
CA ARG A 145 12.58 -17.04 0.74
C ARG A 145 11.05 -16.93 0.79
N GLU A 146 10.38 -17.93 1.35
CA GLU A 146 8.91 -18.00 1.45
C GLU A 146 8.35 -16.88 2.33
N LEU A 147 9.03 -16.54 3.42
CA LEU A 147 8.63 -15.43 4.28
C LEU A 147 8.76 -14.09 3.55
N GLU A 148 9.85 -13.90 2.79
CA GLU A 148 10.05 -12.69 1.98
C GLU A 148 9.01 -12.59 0.86
N ARG A 149 8.73 -13.70 0.16
CA ARG A 149 7.67 -13.75 -0.87
C ARG A 149 6.27 -13.52 -0.29
N LEU A 150 5.98 -14.05 0.89
CA LEU A 150 4.70 -13.78 1.57
C LEU A 150 4.53 -12.29 1.88
N PHE A 151 5.58 -11.64 2.41
CA PHE A 151 5.52 -10.20 2.66
C PHE A 151 5.37 -9.37 1.39
N GLU A 152 6.00 -9.80 0.29
CA GLU A 152 5.80 -9.19 -1.02
C GLU A 152 4.33 -9.29 -1.48
N ILE A 153 3.72 -10.48 -1.38
CA ILE A 153 2.30 -10.69 -1.72
C ILE A 153 1.39 -9.82 -0.84
N VAL A 154 1.62 -9.78 0.46
CA VAL A 154 0.84 -8.95 1.39
C VAL A 154 0.92 -7.47 0.99
N ALA A 155 2.11 -6.99 0.65
CA ALA A 155 2.28 -5.62 0.18
C ALA A 155 1.51 -5.36 -1.13
N LEU A 156 1.53 -6.31 -2.07
CA LEU A 156 0.76 -6.21 -3.32
C LEU A 156 -0.75 -6.22 -3.06
N LEU A 157 -1.25 -7.10 -2.19
CA LEU A 157 -2.67 -7.18 -1.82
C LEU A 157 -3.18 -5.84 -1.26
N GLU A 158 -2.45 -5.27 -0.31
CA GLU A 158 -2.79 -3.99 0.33
C GLU A 158 -2.73 -2.80 -0.64
N GLN A 159 -1.89 -2.89 -1.67
CA GLN A 159 -1.80 -1.85 -2.71
C GLN A 159 -2.90 -1.98 -3.77
N THR A 160 -3.40 -3.20 -3.98
CA THR A 160 -4.30 -3.53 -5.10
C THR A 160 -5.76 -3.51 -4.67
N LEU A 161 -6.05 -3.87 -3.43
CA LEU A 161 -7.41 -4.10 -2.94
C LEU A 161 -7.79 -3.11 -1.84
N PRO A 162 -9.05 -2.65 -1.81
CA PRO A 162 -9.46 -1.49 -1.02
C PRO A 162 -9.52 -1.72 0.49
N ASN A 163 -9.67 -2.97 0.95
CA ASN A 163 -9.79 -3.32 2.37
C ASN A 163 -9.54 -4.82 2.62
N ASP A 164 -9.43 -5.19 3.89
CA ASP A 164 -9.22 -6.57 4.35
C ASP A 164 -10.31 -7.55 3.85
N GLN A 165 -11.56 -7.10 3.72
CA GLN A 165 -12.65 -7.93 3.22
C GLN A 165 -12.48 -8.26 1.74
N ALA A 166 -12.07 -7.30 0.92
CA ALA A 166 -11.75 -7.50 -0.49
C ALA A 166 -10.53 -8.42 -0.65
N ILE A 167 -9.50 -8.25 0.19
CA ILE A 167 -8.33 -9.14 0.23
C ILE A 167 -8.75 -10.58 0.49
N ARG A 168 -9.54 -10.81 1.53
CA ARG A 168 -10.04 -12.16 1.87
C ARG A 168 -10.93 -12.73 0.78
N SER A 169 -11.79 -11.89 0.19
CA SER A 169 -12.64 -12.30 -0.94
C SER A 169 -11.80 -12.77 -2.12
N TYR A 170 -10.80 -11.98 -2.54
CA TYR A 170 -9.87 -12.36 -3.60
C TYR A 170 -9.16 -13.68 -3.30
N LEU A 171 -8.62 -13.84 -2.08
CA LEU A 171 -7.86 -15.03 -1.70
C LEU A 171 -8.70 -16.31 -1.68
N CYS A 172 -9.97 -16.23 -1.27
CA CYS A 172 -10.83 -17.39 -0.99
C CYS A 172 -11.75 -17.78 -2.16
N HIS A 173 -11.85 -16.96 -3.20
CA HIS A 173 -12.66 -17.25 -4.39
C HIS A 173 -11.77 -17.66 -5.57
N THR A 174 -12.37 -18.45 -6.45
CA THR A 174 -11.73 -18.87 -7.70
C THR A 174 -11.49 -17.66 -8.59
N ASN A 175 -10.31 -17.58 -9.18
CA ASN A 175 -9.93 -16.46 -10.04
C ASN A 175 -9.73 -16.97 -11.48
N PRO A 176 -10.55 -16.53 -12.47
CA PRO A 176 -10.40 -16.93 -13.87
C PRO A 176 -9.01 -16.65 -14.47
N ALA A 177 -8.38 -15.53 -14.10
CA ALA A 177 -7.03 -15.18 -14.54
C ALA A 177 -5.97 -16.15 -13.99
N LEU A 178 -6.30 -16.86 -12.91
CA LEU A 178 -5.49 -17.92 -12.30
C LEU A 178 -6.00 -19.31 -12.67
N GLN A 179 -6.66 -19.47 -13.82
CA GLN A 179 -7.19 -20.75 -14.31
C GLN A 179 -8.26 -21.36 -13.40
N GLY A 180 -9.00 -20.52 -12.68
CA GLY A 180 -10.04 -20.96 -11.75
C GLY A 180 -9.50 -21.38 -10.38
N GLU A 181 -8.19 -21.30 -10.14
CA GLU A 181 -7.61 -21.56 -8.82
C GLU A 181 -7.90 -20.43 -7.84
N LYS A 182 -7.94 -20.77 -6.55
CA LYS A 182 -7.99 -19.76 -5.50
C LYS A 182 -6.57 -19.25 -5.23
N PRO A 183 -6.33 -17.93 -5.13
CA PRO A 183 -5.01 -17.42 -4.81
C PRO A 183 -4.43 -18.02 -3.52
N ILE A 184 -5.26 -18.31 -2.50
CA ILE A 184 -4.76 -18.92 -1.26
C ILE A 184 -4.20 -20.33 -1.47
N ASP A 185 -4.80 -21.13 -2.35
CA ASP A 185 -4.35 -22.50 -2.65
C ASP A 185 -3.03 -22.47 -3.40
N LEU A 186 -2.84 -21.50 -4.30
CA LEU A 186 -1.55 -21.24 -4.95
C LEU A 186 -0.47 -20.82 -3.95
N LEU A 187 -0.79 -19.99 -2.97
CA LEU A 187 0.16 -19.62 -1.91
C LEU A 187 0.54 -20.84 -1.05
N ILE A 188 -0.41 -21.72 -0.74
CA ILE A 188 -0.14 -22.99 -0.05
C ILE A 188 0.76 -23.88 -0.92
N GLY A 189 0.53 -23.90 -2.23
CA GLY A 189 1.37 -24.57 -3.24
C GLY A 189 2.74 -23.94 -3.44
N ARG A 190 2.99 -22.76 -2.84
CA ARG A 190 4.20 -21.92 -2.99
C ARG A 190 4.36 -21.32 -4.40
N GLU A 191 3.27 -21.20 -5.14
CA GLU A 191 3.19 -20.54 -6.45
C GLU A 191 3.03 -19.02 -6.32
N PHE A 192 3.91 -18.38 -5.54
CA PHE A 192 3.87 -16.93 -5.26
C PHE A 192 3.94 -16.08 -6.53
N ASP A 193 4.70 -16.54 -7.55
CA ASP A 193 4.90 -15.80 -8.78
C ASP A 193 3.58 -15.57 -9.53
N ARG A 194 2.71 -16.58 -9.62
CA ARG A 194 1.40 -16.47 -10.29
C ARG A 194 0.49 -15.46 -9.60
N VAL A 195 0.40 -15.54 -8.28
CA VAL A 195 -0.42 -14.60 -7.49
C VAL A 195 0.13 -13.18 -7.60
N SER A 196 1.46 -13.00 -7.59
CA SER A 196 2.06 -11.68 -7.77
C SER A 196 1.86 -11.10 -9.17
N ALA A 197 1.86 -11.94 -10.21
CA ALA A 197 1.64 -11.52 -11.58
C ALA A 197 0.21 -11.03 -11.80
N ASP A 198 -0.78 -11.77 -11.28
CA ASP A 198 -2.19 -11.35 -11.33
C ASP A 198 -2.43 -10.03 -10.59
N LEU A 199 -1.91 -9.89 -9.36
CA LEU A 199 -2.02 -8.65 -8.60
C LEU A 199 -1.40 -7.45 -9.31
N ARG A 200 -0.28 -7.65 -10.02
CA ARG A 200 0.34 -6.58 -10.84
C ARG A 200 -0.48 -6.25 -12.08
N ALA A 201 -1.06 -7.25 -12.75
CA ALA A 201 -1.96 -7.02 -13.89
C ALA A 201 -3.19 -6.18 -13.48
N VAL A 202 -3.75 -6.45 -12.29
CA VAL A 202 -4.83 -5.64 -11.70
C VAL A 202 -4.40 -4.19 -11.53
N GLN A 203 -3.18 -3.94 -11.02
CA GLN A 203 -2.65 -2.59 -10.81
C GLN A 203 -2.44 -1.82 -12.12
N GLU A 204 -2.08 -2.52 -13.19
CA GLU A 204 -1.86 -1.94 -14.51
C GLU A 204 -3.17 -1.65 -15.26
N GLY A 205 -4.33 -2.01 -14.68
CA GLY A 205 -5.63 -1.86 -15.32
C GLY A 205 -5.83 -2.83 -16.49
N VAL A 206 -5.03 -3.90 -16.54
CA VAL A 206 -5.12 -4.94 -17.56
C VAL A 206 -6.20 -5.92 -17.12
N TYR A 207 -7.46 -5.55 -17.34
CA TYR A 207 -8.56 -6.50 -17.40
C TYR A 207 -9.28 -6.34 -18.74
N VAL A 208 -9.39 -7.48 -19.44
CA VAL A 208 -10.22 -7.69 -20.64
C VAL A 208 -11.64 -8.04 -20.19
#